data_AF-A0A497D703-F1
#
_entry.id   AF-A0A497D703-F1
#
_cell.length_a   1.000
_cell.length_b   1.000
_cell.length_c   1.000
_cell.angle_alpha   90.00
_cell.angle_beta   90.00
_cell.angle_gamma   90.00
#
_symmetry.space_group_name_H-M   'P 1'
#
loop_
_entity.id
_entity.type
_entity.pdbx_description
1 polymer ?
#
loop_
_entity_poly.entity_id
_entity_poly.type
_entity_poly.pdbx_seq_one_letter_code
_entity_poly.pdbx_strand_id
1 'polypeptide(L)'
;MFIAVTFFNKSLELANNNNFTDLISNITNRLAATYYEMKNKSEALKWADSSLYMAIVRNDIALQINNLLIKAAINRDNGNYQQALKSFLKVLAFQKSQGSSLGLPAILNNIATTYSYLKDCKNTIKYAQQSYNLSEKNHQITYSVVALDLLAKCYAQKGDYSKAYQFSRLYEQSRHHIFNEDRDTQINTLSAKYKSEEKDKQIAIQKLNIEKQTSALKRNNILFIAFLVILVLIVTFLVNRIMLNRKLRKAHELQKQQTELIKVQKDEIEHYAEEIKSTYEQLQKLDKHKQAMTNMIVHDLKSPINDYINKL
;
A
#
# COMPACT_ATOMS: atom_id res chain seq x y z
N MET A 1 -27.68 1.66 3.90
CA MET A 1 -28.87 1.96 4.74
C MET A 1 -28.75 1.38 6.15
N PHE A 2 -28.58 0.05 6.34
CA PHE A 2 -28.42 -0.53 7.69
C PHE A 2 -27.25 0.06 8.49
N ILE A 3 -26.08 0.21 7.88
CA ILE A 3 -24.90 0.86 8.49
C ILE A 3 -25.23 2.31 8.93
N ALA A 4 -25.98 3.05 8.11
CA ALA A 4 -26.36 4.42 8.41
C ALA A 4 -27.30 4.48 9.62
N VAL A 5 -28.29 3.58 9.71
CA VAL A 5 -29.16 3.46 10.89
C VAL A 5 -28.35 3.16 12.15
N THR A 6 -27.38 2.24 12.09
CA THR A 6 -26.51 1.93 13.23
C THR A 6 -25.73 3.16 13.71
N PHE A 7 -25.14 3.93 12.79
CA PHE A 7 -24.43 5.16 13.14
C PHE A 7 -25.37 6.24 13.70
N PHE A 8 -26.56 6.43 13.10
CA PHE A 8 -27.53 7.39 13.59
C PHE A 8 -28.05 7.02 14.99
N ASN A 9 -28.31 5.74 15.27
CA ASN A 9 -28.71 5.30 16.60
C ASN A 9 -27.62 5.54 17.65
N LYS A 10 -26.36 5.22 17.33
CA LYS A 10 -25.22 5.52 18.22
C LYS A 10 -25.05 7.03 18.44
N SER A 11 -25.23 7.83 17.39
CA SER A 11 -25.18 9.29 17.49
C SER A 11 -26.32 9.84 18.34
N LEU A 12 -27.51 9.26 18.22
CA LEU A 12 -28.70 9.64 19.00
C LEU A 12 -28.48 9.38 20.49
N GLU A 13 -27.91 8.23 20.84
CA GLU A 13 -27.56 7.88 22.22
C GLU A 13 -26.59 8.91 22.82
N LEU A 14 -25.52 9.25 22.10
CA LEU A 14 -24.56 10.27 22.52
C LEU A 14 -25.21 11.66 22.66
N ALA A 15 -26.06 12.04 21.71
CA ALA A 15 -26.75 13.32 21.73
C ALA A 15 -27.74 13.43 22.90
N ASN A 16 -28.43 12.33 23.24
CA ASN A 16 -29.30 12.24 24.43
C ASN A 16 -28.49 12.38 25.72
N ASN A 17 -27.37 11.67 25.85
CA ASN A 17 -26.53 11.71 27.05
C ASN A 17 -25.95 13.11 27.33
N ASN A 18 -25.81 13.95 26.30
CA ASN A 18 -25.27 15.31 26.40
C ASN A 18 -26.35 16.40 26.24
N ASN A 19 -27.64 16.04 26.20
CA ASN A 19 -28.78 16.95 26.04
C ASN A 19 -28.69 17.89 24.81
N PHE A 20 -28.08 17.43 23.71
CA PHE A 20 -27.95 18.20 22.47
C PHE A 20 -29.24 18.15 21.64
N THR A 21 -30.24 18.92 22.06
CA THR A 21 -31.58 18.92 21.43
C THR A 21 -31.57 19.22 19.93
N ASP A 22 -30.71 20.14 19.46
CA ASP A 22 -30.49 20.44 18.03
C ASP A 22 -30.04 19.21 17.24
N LEU A 23 -29.12 18.46 17.83
CA LEU A 23 -28.54 17.28 17.19
C LEU A 23 -29.55 16.13 17.17
N ILE A 24 -30.32 15.97 18.25
CA ILE A 24 -31.39 14.98 18.35
C ILE A 24 -32.46 15.21 17.25
N SER A 25 -32.92 16.45 17.03
CA SER A 25 -33.94 16.72 16.00
C SER A 25 -33.44 16.43 14.58
N ASN A 26 -32.16 16.71 14.31
CA ASN A 26 -31.53 16.40 13.03
C ASN A 26 -31.32 14.89 12.83
N ILE A 27 -30.83 14.18 13.84
CA ILE A 27 -30.61 12.72 13.77
C ILE A 27 -31.94 12.00 13.57
N THR A 28 -32.99 12.38 14.29
CA THR A 28 -34.33 11.79 14.15
C THR A 28 -34.93 12.05 12.75
N ASN A 29 -34.72 13.21 12.14
CA ASN A 29 -35.08 13.43 10.72
C ASN A 29 -34.30 12.47 9.79
N ARG A 30 -32.98 12.32 9.99
CA ARG A 30 -32.16 11.41 9.17
C ARG A 30 -32.61 9.96 9.32
N LEU A 31 -32.98 9.53 10.52
CA LEU A 31 -33.58 8.22 10.76
C LEU A 31 -34.92 8.08 10.02
N ALA A 32 -35.80 9.07 10.12
CA ALA A 32 -37.08 9.08 9.41
C ALA A 32 -36.91 8.91 7.90
N ALA A 33 -36.01 9.70 7.28
CA ALA A 33 -35.71 9.61 5.86
C ALA A 33 -35.10 8.24 5.48
N THR A 34 -34.17 7.73 6.29
CA THR A 34 -33.53 6.43 6.03
C THR A 34 -34.53 5.28 6.10
N TYR A 35 -35.40 5.27 7.11
CA TYR A 35 -36.46 4.25 7.23
C TYR A 35 -37.51 4.39 6.12
N TYR A 36 -37.80 5.61 5.66
CA TYR A 36 -38.68 5.84 4.52
C TYR A 36 -38.10 5.23 3.23
N GLU A 37 -36.81 5.43 2.96
CA GLU A 37 -36.11 4.81 1.84
C GLU A 37 -36.07 3.27 1.92
N MET A 38 -35.91 2.74 3.14
CA MET A 38 -36.00 1.30 3.42
C MET A 38 -37.44 0.75 3.31
N LYS A 39 -38.43 1.58 2.97
CA LYS A 39 -39.86 1.27 2.92
C LYS A 39 -40.44 0.81 4.25
N ASN A 40 -39.74 1.02 5.36
CA ASN A 40 -40.26 0.77 6.70
C ASN A 40 -41.06 1.99 7.18
N LYS A 41 -42.30 2.08 6.72
CA LYS A 41 -43.22 3.20 6.98
C LYS A 41 -43.48 3.41 8.48
N SER A 42 -43.51 2.34 9.28
CA SER A 42 -43.80 2.42 10.72
C SER A 42 -42.70 3.17 11.47
N GLU A 43 -41.45 2.73 11.32
CA GLU A 43 -40.31 3.40 11.94
C GLU A 43 -40.12 4.81 11.37
N ALA A 44 -40.32 4.99 10.05
CA ALA A 44 -40.22 6.31 9.43
C ALA A 44 -41.19 7.32 10.06
N LEU A 45 -42.45 6.94 10.29
CA LEU A 45 -43.43 7.80 10.97
C LEU A 45 -43.02 8.11 12.40
N LYS A 46 -42.61 7.11 13.17
CA LYS A 46 -42.16 7.28 14.57
C LYS A 46 -41.04 8.31 14.68
N TRP A 47 -40.00 8.19 13.85
CA TRP A 47 -38.89 9.12 13.86
C TRP A 47 -39.26 10.50 13.30
N ALA A 48 -40.13 10.55 12.29
CA ALA A 48 -40.64 11.81 11.74
C ALA A 48 -41.46 12.59 12.78
N ASP A 49 -42.28 11.90 13.60
CA ASP A 49 -43.06 12.52 14.66
C ASP A 49 -42.17 13.09 15.76
N SER A 50 -41.16 12.34 16.19
CA SER A 50 -40.16 12.79 17.16
C SER A 50 -39.43 14.05 16.66
N SER A 51 -38.94 14.03 15.42
CA SER A 51 -38.24 15.17 14.83
C SER A 51 -39.17 16.37 14.64
N LEU A 52 -40.40 16.15 14.20
CA LEU A 52 -41.39 17.22 13.97
C LEU A 52 -41.79 17.91 15.28
N TYR A 53 -41.98 17.17 16.37
CA TYR A 53 -42.28 17.74 17.68
C TYR A 53 -41.18 18.72 18.11
N MET A 54 -39.91 18.29 18.02
CA MET A 54 -38.76 19.13 18.38
C MET A 54 -38.62 20.33 17.44
N ALA A 55 -38.86 20.15 16.13
CA ALA A 55 -38.82 21.22 15.15
C ALA A 55 -39.90 22.30 15.40
N ILE A 56 -41.07 21.92 15.91
CA ILE A 56 -42.13 22.86 16.31
C ILE A 56 -41.70 23.65 17.53
N VAL A 57 -41.22 22.98 18.59
CA VAL A 57 -40.77 23.64 19.83
C VAL A 57 -39.66 24.67 19.56
N ARG A 58 -38.78 24.36 18.60
CA ARG A 58 -37.64 25.20 18.23
C ARG A 58 -37.95 26.21 17.12
N ASN A 59 -39.16 26.20 16.57
CA ASN A 59 -39.54 26.96 15.39
C ASN A 59 -38.62 26.75 14.17
N ASP A 60 -38.08 25.54 14.01
CA ASP A 60 -37.27 25.15 12.85
C ASP A 60 -38.17 24.78 11.67
N ILE A 61 -38.47 25.76 10.82
CA ILE A 61 -39.39 25.59 9.69
C ILE A 61 -38.85 24.57 8.67
N ALA A 62 -37.53 24.49 8.47
CA ALA A 62 -36.93 23.57 7.51
C ALA A 62 -37.13 22.11 7.95
N LEU A 63 -36.87 21.80 9.22
CA LEU A 63 -37.14 20.47 9.78
C LEU A 63 -38.64 20.17 9.83
N GLN A 64 -39.49 21.17 10.11
CA GLN A 64 -40.94 20.98 10.02
C GLN A 64 -41.37 20.57 8.61
N ILE A 65 -40.88 21.27 7.57
CA ILE A 65 -41.18 20.95 6.17
C ILE A 65 -40.75 19.51 5.84
N ASN A 66 -39.50 19.14 6.14
CA ASN A 66 -38.97 17.82 5.80
C ASN A 66 -39.79 16.68 6.41
N ASN A 67 -40.07 16.77 7.71
CA ASN A 67 -40.83 15.72 8.41
C ASN A 67 -42.31 15.70 8.00
N LEU A 68 -42.92 16.87 7.73
CA LEU A 68 -44.28 16.93 7.19
C LEU A 68 -44.37 16.28 5.80
N LEU A 69 -43.35 16.45 4.95
CA LEU A 69 -43.31 15.81 3.63
C LEU A 69 -43.21 14.29 3.72
N ILE A 70 -42.35 13.76 4.60
CA ILE A 70 -42.23 12.31 4.84
C ILE A 70 -43.58 11.76 5.31
N LYS A 71 -44.18 12.37 6.34
CA LYS A 71 -45.49 11.94 6.85
C LYS A 71 -46.59 12.03 5.81
N ALA A 72 -46.60 13.10 5.00
CA ALA A 72 -47.59 13.29 3.95
C ALA A 72 -47.48 12.21 2.85
N ALA A 73 -46.26 11.90 2.42
CA ALA A 73 -46.00 10.84 1.45
C ALA A 73 -46.45 9.48 1.98
N ILE A 74 -46.09 9.12 3.23
CA ILE A 74 -46.52 7.88 3.86
C ILE A 74 -48.05 7.81 3.97
N ASN A 75 -48.70 8.89 4.39
CA ASN A 75 -50.16 8.94 4.47
C ASN A 75 -50.83 8.75 3.11
N ARG A 76 -50.30 9.38 2.05
CA ARG A 76 -50.81 9.19 0.69
C ARG A 76 -50.64 7.73 0.26
N ASP A 77 -49.48 7.14 0.50
CA ASP A 77 -49.18 5.76 0.12
C ASP A 77 -49.99 4.73 0.93
N ASN A 78 -50.58 5.14 2.06
CA ASN A 78 -51.50 4.33 2.86
C ASN A 78 -52.98 4.60 2.54
N GLY A 79 -53.27 5.46 1.56
CA GLY A 79 -54.65 5.83 1.19
C GLY A 79 -55.27 6.93 2.06
N ASN A 80 -54.54 7.48 3.03
CA ASN A 80 -54.98 8.57 3.91
C ASN A 80 -54.87 9.93 3.21
N TYR A 81 -55.50 10.06 2.05
CA TYR A 81 -55.31 11.19 1.13
C TYR A 81 -55.66 12.56 1.75
N GLN A 82 -56.70 12.64 2.59
CA GLN A 82 -57.06 13.90 3.25
C GLN A 82 -55.98 14.37 4.24
N GLN A 83 -55.39 13.45 5.01
CA GLN A 83 -54.32 13.78 5.97
C GLN A 83 -53.02 14.15 5.25
N ALA A 84 -52.70 13.45 4.16
CA ALA A 84 -51.60 13.79 3.28
C ALA A 84 -51.76 15.20 2.71
N LEU A 85 -52.94 15.51 2.18
CA LEU A 85 -53.26 16.80 1.59
C LEU A 85 -53.15 17.94 2.61
N LYS A 86 -53.67 17.77 3.84
CA LYS A 86 -53.52 18.76 4.92
C LYS A 86 -52.04 19.07 5.19
N SER A 87 -51.19 18.04 5.20
CA SER A 87 -49.76 18.18 5.45
C SER A 87 -49.04 18.86 4.26
N PHE A 88 -49.31 18.43 3.02
CA PHE A 88 -48.72 19.06 1.85
C PHE A 88 -49.15 20.53 1.68
N LEU A 89 -50.42 20.87 1.94
CA LEU A 89 -50.90 22.25 1.90
C LEU A 89 -50.26 23.13 2.98
N LYS A 90 -50.02 22.58 4.17
CA LYS A 90 -49.26 23.28 5.23
C LYS A 90 -47.83 23.57 4.77
N VAL A 91 -47.15 22.59 4.15
CA VAL A 91 -45.81 22.79 3.58
C VAL A 91 -45.82 23.86 2.47
N LEU A 92 -46.82 23.82 1.58
CA LEU A 92 -46.97 24.83 0.53
C LEU A 92 -47.13 26.25 1.11
N ALA A 93 -47.86 26.41 2.21
CA ALA A 93 -48.01 27.69 2.89
C ALA A 93 -46.66 28.18 3.46
N PHE A 94 -45.87 27.31 4.09
CA PHE A 94 -44.54 27.67 4.56
C PHE A 94 -43.62 28.12 3.42
N GLN A 95 -43.54 27.37 2.32
CA GLN A 95 -42.69 27.75 1.19
C GLN A 95 -43.09 29.09 0.57
N LYS A 96 -44.40 29.35 0.45
CA LYS A 96 -44.90 30.65 -0.02
C LYS A 96 -44.51 31.80 0.90
N SER A 97 -44.60 31.61 2.23
CA SER A 97 -44.23 32.64 3.20
C SER A 97 -42.74 32.97 3.20
N GLN A 98 -41.88 32.02 2.81
CA GLN A 98 -40.43 32.20 2.76
C GLN A 98 -39.93 32.74 1.39
N GLY A 99 -40.81 32.87 0.40
CA GLY A 99 -40.41 33.26 -0.96
C GLY A 99 -39.53 32.23 -1.68
N SER A 100 -39.44 31.00 -1.16
CA SER A 100 -38.59 29.96 -1.75
C SER A 100 -39.32 29.22 -2.86
N SER A 101 -38.73 29.20 -4.06
CA SER A 101 -39.21 28.41 -5.21
C SER A 101 -38.57 27.02 -5.29
N LEU A 102 -37.58 26.72 -4.44
CA LEU A 102 -36.83 25.48 -4.50
C LEU A 102 -37.66 24.31 -3.96
N GLY A 103 -37.81 23.25 -4.77
CA GLY A 103 -38.63 22.07 -4.43
C GLY A 103 -40.15 22.30 -4.49
N LEU A 104 -40.60 23.51 -4.83
CA LEU A 104 -42.02 23.84 -4.95
C LEU A 104 -42.74 23.01 -6.02
N PRO A 105 -42.18 22.73 -7.22
CA PRO A 105 -42.82 21.83 -8.17
C PRO A 105 -43.07 20.42 -7.64
N ALA A 106 -42.14 19.89 -6.85
CA ALA A 106 -42.31 18.57 -6.23
C ALA A 106 -43.52 18.54 -5.28
N ILE A 107 -43.68 19.60 -4.48
CA ILE A 107 -44.82 19.74 -3.55
C ILE A 107 -46.13 19.90 -4.31
N LEU A 108 -46.15 20.72 -5.36
CA LEU A 108 -47.32 20.91 -6.21
C LEU A 108 -47.73 19.61 -6.91
N ASN A 109 -46.77 18.83 -7.41
CA ASN A 109 -47.02 17.49 -7.95
C ASN A 109 -47.61 16.56 -6.89
N ASN A 110 -47.03 16.50 -5.69
CA ASN A 110 -47.57 15.67 -4.62
C ASN A 110 -49.01 16.04 -4.25
N ILE A 111 -49.34 17.33 -4.22
CA ILE A 111 -50.70 17.83 -4.00
C ILE A 111 -51.61 17.40 -5.16
N ALA A 112 -51.19 17.62 -6.41
CA ALA A 112 -51.96 17.25 -7.60
C ALA A 112 -52.23 15.74 -7.67
N THR A 113 -51.20 14.91 -7.43
CA THR A 113 -51.34 13.45 -7.34
C THR A 113 -52.32 13.06 -6.24
N THR A 114 -52.26 13.70 -5.07
CA THR A 114 -53.19 13.42 -3.96
C THR A 114 -54.63 13.75 -4.33
N TYR A 115 -54.88 14.90 -4.99
CA TYR A 115 -56.20 15.22 -5.53
C TYR A 115 -56.66 14.26 -6.63
N SER A 116 -55.72 13.77 -7.46
CA SER A 116 -56.03 12.78 -8.50
C SER A 116 -56.53 11.47 -7.88
N TYR A 117 -55.94 11.02 -6.77
CA TYR A 117 -56.44 9.85 -6.03
C TYR A 117 -57.81 10.08 -5.41
N LEU A 118 -58.11 11.33 -5.02
CA LEU A 118 -59.44 11.76 -4.57
C LEU A 118 -60.43 11.96 -5.73
N LYS A 119 -60.03 11.70 -6.98
CA LYS A 119 -60.81 11.93 -8.20
C LYS A 119 -61.24 13.40 -8.40
N ASP A 120 -60.54 14.34 -7.77
CA ASP A 120 -60.79 15.77 -7.94
C ASP A 120 -59.94 16.32 -9.09
N CYS A 121 -60.45 16.16 -10.32
CA CYS A 121 -59.78 16.66 -11.52
C CYS A 121 -59.61 18.18 -11.52
N LYS A 122 -60.52 18.94 -10.87
CA LYS A 122 -60.45 20.40 -10.85
C LYS A 122 -59.21 20.86 -10.08
N ASN A 123 -59.00 20.33 -8.89
CA ASN A 123 -57.80 20.67 -8.11
C ASN A 123 -56.55 20.01 -8.67
N THR A 124 -56.64 18.79 -9.21
CA THR A 124 -55.49 18.14 -9.89
C THR A 124 -54.95 19.03 -11.01
N ILE A 125 -55.82 19.51 -11.92
CA ILE A 125 -55.42 20.40 -13.02
C ILE A 125 -54.81 21.69 -12.47
N LYS A 126 -55.43 22.32 -11.45
CA LYS A 126 -54.93 23.57 -10.86
C LYS A 126 -53.49 23.44 -10.35
N TYR A 127 -53.18 22.40 -9.59
CA TYR A 127 -51.85 22.22 -8.98
C TYR A 127 -50.84 21.63 -9.96
N ALA A 128 -51.26 20.71 -10.84
CA ALA A 128 -50.39 20.16 -11.88
C ALA A 128 -49.97 21.26 -12.88
N GLN A 129 -50.87 22.16 -13.28
CA GLN A 129 -50.52 23.27 -14.17
C GLN A 129 -49.51 24.22 -13.52
N GLN A 130 -49.68 24.54 -12.22
CA GLN A 130 -48.70 25.35 -11.49
C GLN A 130 -47.33 24.67 -11.43
N SER A 131 -47.32 23.36 -11.17
CA SER A 131 -46.09 22.56 -11.15
C SER A 131 -45.42 22.56 -12.51
N TYR A 132 -46.15 22.31 -13.59
CA TYR A 132 -45.64 22.30 -14.96
C TYR A 132 -45.03 23.65 -15.33
N ASN A 133 -45.76 24.75 -15.16
CA ASN A 133 -45.28 26.08 -15.51
C ASN A 133 -43.99 26.46 -14.75
N LEU A 134 -43.91 26.10 -13.46
CA LEU A 134 -42.71 26.37 -12.66
C LEU A 134 -41.54 25.46 -13.03
N SER A 135 -41.83 24.18 -13.31
CA SER A 135 -40.83 23.21 -13.75
C SER A 135 -40.25 23.58 -15.11
N GLU A 136 -41.08 24.01 -16.05
CA GLU A 136 -40.65 24.49 -17.36
C GLU A 136 -39.76 25.73 -17.23
N LYS A 137 -40.21 26.75 -16.48
CA LYS A 137 -39.44 27.97 -16.22
C LYS A 137 -38.07 27.69 -15.59
N ASN A 138 -37.98 26.68 -14.73
CA ASN A 138 -36.76 26.31 -14.02
C ASN A 138 -35.97 25.18 -14.72
N HIS A 139 -36.40 24.74 -15.90
CA HIS A 139 -35.79 23.62 -16.64
C HIS A 139 -35.72 22.28 -15.85
N GLN A 140 -36.72 22.00 -15.01
CA GLN A 140 -36.82 20.80 -14.17
C GLN A 140 -37.71 19.73 -14.81
N ILE A 141 -37.20 19.08 -15.86
CA ILE A 141 -37.94 18.14 -16.71
C ILE A 141 -38.59 17.00 -15.88
N THR A 142 -37.91 16.51 -14.85
CA THR A 142 -38.43 15.45 -13.96
C THR A 142 -39.79 15.79 -13.35
N TYR A 143 -39.99 17.04 -12.91
CA TYR A 143 -41.26 17.47 -12.33
C TYR A 143 -42.31 17.80 -13.40
N SER A 144 -41.89 18.28 -14.56
CA SER A 144 -42.77 18.48 -15.71
C SER A 144 -43.46 17.19 -16.15
N VAL A 145 -42.73 16.07 -16.21
CA VAL A 145 -43.27 14.77 -16.63
C VAL A 145 -44.45 14.33 -15.76
N VAL A 146 -44.32 14.41 -14.44
CA VAL A 146 -45.41 14.03 -13.51
C VAL A 146 -46.62 14.95 -13.69
N ALA A 147 -46.40 16.25 -13.83
CA ALA A 147 -47.47 17.22 -14.03
C ALA A 147 -48.23 16.98 -15.34
N LEU A 148 -47.51 16.72 -16.43
CA LEU A 148 -48.08 16.48 -17.76
C LEU A 148 -48.96 15.23 -17.80
N ASP A 149 -48.52 14.13 -17.16
CA ASP A 149 -49.31 12.90 -17.05
C ASP A 149 -50.65 13.15 -16.32
N LEU A 150 -50.60 13.86 -15.19
CA LEU A 150 -51.80 14.21 -14.42
C LEU A 150 -52.76 15.10 -15.21
N LEU A 151 -52.23 16.10 -15.94
CA LEU A 151 -53.02 16.97 -16.80
C LEU A 151 -53.69 16.18 -17.92
N ALA A 152 -52.94 15.34 -18.63
CA ALA A 152 -53.47 14.51 -19.71
C ALA A 152 -54.62 13.62 -19.24
N LYS A 153 -54.43 12.91 -18.12
CA LYS A 153 -55.46 12.04 -17.51
C LYS A 153 -56.71 12.83 -17.09
N CYS A 154 -56.54 13.96 -16.42
CA CYS A 154 -57.68 14.75 -15.95
C CYS A 154 -58.46 15.42 -17.09
N TYR A 155 -57.79 15.92 -18.13
CA TYR A 155 -58.48 16.47 -19.30
C TYR A 155 -59.23 15.39 -20.08
N ALA A 156 -58.66 14.18 -20.21
CA ALA A 156 -59.36 13.04 -20.80
C ALA A 156 -60.63 12.68 -20.00
N GLN A 157 -60.53 12.62 -18.66
CA GLN A 157 -61.68 12.34 -17.79
C GLN A 157 -62.77 13.41 -17.87
N LYS A 158 -62.40 14.67 -18.16
CA LYS A 158 -63.34 15.77 -18.39
C LYS A 158 -63.93 15.81 -19.81
N GLY A 159 -63.48 14.94 -20.71
CA GLY A 159 -63.90 14.91 -22.13
C GLY A 159 -63.20 15.94 -23.03
N ASP A 160 -62.22 16.71 -22.52
CA ASP A 160 -61.41 17.64 -23.32
C ASP A 160 -60.24 16.86 -23.95
N TYR A 161 -60.57 16.05 -24.96
CA TYR A 161 -59.60 15.17 -25.62
C TYR A 161 -58.50 15.94 -26.37
N SER A 162 -58.78 17.17 -26.81
CA SER A 162 -57.79 18.02 -27.47
C SER A 162 -56.64 18.37 -26.51
N LYS A 163 -56.95 18.88 -25.32
CA LYS A 163 -55.93 19.15 -24.30
C LYS A 163 -55.29 17.88 -23.77
N ALA A 164 -56.07 16.82 -23.59
CA ALA A 164 -55.54 15.53 -23.16
C ALA A 164 -54.46 15.02 -24.12
N TYR A 165 -54.72 15.09 -25.44
CA TYR A 165 -53.77 14.71 -26.47
C TYR A 165 -52.53 15.61 -26.46
N GLN A 166 -52.72 16.93 -26.36
CA GLN A 166 -51.60 17.88 -26.28
C GLN A 166 -50.66 17.57 -25.10
N PHE A 167 -51.22 17.42 -23.89
CA PHE A 167 -50.40 17.12 -22.70
C PHE A 167 -49.78 15.73 -22.75
N SER A 168 -50.48 14.73 -23.33
CA SER A 168 -49.92 13.39 -23.55
C SER A 168 -48.72 13.41 -24.51
N ARG A 169 -48.79 14.20 -25.59
CA ARG A 169 -47.66 14.39 -26.52
C ARG A 169 -46.46 15.02 -25.84
N LEU A 170 -46.69 16.07 -25.04
CA LEU A 170 -45.63 16.72 -24.26
C LEU A 170 -45.02 15.78 -23.22
N TYR A 171 -45.85 14.95 -22.57
CA TYR A 171 -45.40 13.93 -21.63
C TYR A 171 -44.45 12.94 -22.29
N GLU A 172 -44.82 12.36 -23.44
CA GLU A 172 -43.96 11.40 -24.15
C GLU A 172 -42.64 12.03 -24.60
N GLN A 173 -42.68 13.26 -25.14
CA GLN A 173 -41.46 14.00 -25.51
C GLN A 173 -40.54 14.22 -24.31
N SER A 174 -41.09 14.66 -23.18
CA SER A 174 -40.33 14.92 -21.95
C SER A 174 -39.77 13.63 -21.34
N ARG A 175 -40.55 12.53 -21.39
CA ARG A 175 -40.14 11.22 -20.90
C ARG A 175 -39.00 10.62 -21.72
N HIS A 176 -39.05 10.75 -23.05
CA HIS A 176 -37.96 10.33 -23.93
C HIS A 176 -36.65 11.05 -23.64
N HIS A 177 -36.70 12.35 -23.31
CA HIS A 177 -35.51 13.11 -22.91
C HIS A 177 -34.85 12.52 -21.67
N ILE A 178 -35.60 12.29 -20.59
CA ILE A 178 -35.08 11.70 -19.34
C ILE A 178 -34.45 10.33 -19.59
N PHE A 179 -35.11 9.46 -20.36
CA PHE A 179 -34.62 8.11 -20.59
C PHE A 179 -33.32 8.08 -21.42
N ASN A 180 -33.18 8.98 -22.38
CA ASN A 180 -31.97 9.07 -23.20
C ASN A 180 -30.78 9.60 -22.38
N GLU A 181 -30.98 10.61 -21.52
CA GLU A 181 -29.92 11.12 -20.62
C GLU A 181 -29.41 10.04 -19.66
N ASP A 182 -30.32 9.25 -19.06
CA ASP A 182 -29.95 8.14 -18.18
C ASP A 182 -29.13 7.08 -18.93
N ARG A 183 -29.52 6.78 -20.17
CA ARG A 183 -28.82 5.80 -21.02
C ARG A 183 -27.41 6.27 -21.36
N ASP A 184 -27.24 7.53 -21.75
CA ASP A 184 -25.93 8.08 -22.09
C ASP A 184 -25.00 8.11 -20.87
N THR A 185 -25.55 8.43 -19.69
CA THR A 185 -24.82 8.38 -18.43
C THR A 185 -24.36 6.95 -18.08
N GLN A 186 -25.21 5.96 -18.28
CA GLN A 186 -24.85 4.54 -18.07
C GLN A 186 -23.76 4.08 -19.04
N ILE A 187 -23.86 4.45 -20.33
CA ILE A 187 -22.84 4.14 -21.34
C ILE A 187 -21.50 4.77 -20.95
N ASN A 188 -21.49 6.06 -20.62
CA ASN A 188 -20.28 6.76 -20.20
C ASN A 188 -19.64 6.14 -18.95
N THR A 189 -20.47 5.77 -17.96
CA THR A 189 -19.99 5.10 -16.74
C THR A 189 -19.39 3.74 -17.04
N LEU A 190 -20.03 2.95 -17.91
CA LEU A 190 -19.53 1.65 -18.33
C LEU A 190 -18.20 1.76 -19.10
N SER A 191 -18.11 2.70 -20.05
CA SER A 191 -16.88 2.98 -20.80
C SER A 191 -15.74 3.44 -19.89
N ALA A 192 -16.04 4.29 -18.91
CA ALA A 192 -15.05 4.72 -17.91
C ALA A 192 -14.56 3.54 -17.06
N LYS A 193 -15.46 2.67 -16.60
CA LYS A 193 -15.12 1.47 -15.84
C LYS A 193 -14.23 0.52 -16.65
N TYR A 194 -14.61 0.23 -17.89
CA TYR A 194 -13.82 -0.62 -18.78
C TYR A 194 -12.40 -0.08 -18.99
N LYS A 195 -12.27 1.23 -19.25
CA LYS A 195 -10.97 1.90 -19.41
C LYS A 195 -10.13 1.87 -18.12
N SER A 196 -10.76 1.94 -16.95
CA SER A 196 -10.08 1.77 -15.67
C SER A 196 -9.53 0.34 -15.51
N GLU A 197 -10.35 -0.67 -15.78
CA GLU A 197 -9.94 -2.08 -15.70
C GLU A 197 -8.77 -2.40 -16.65
N GLU A 198 -8.78 -1.82 -17.87
CA GLU A 198 -7.67 -1.96 -18.81
C GLU A 198 -6.38 -1.33 -18.27
N LYS A 199 -6.46 -0.12 -17.69
CA LYS A 199 -5.30 0.53 -17.05
C LYS A 199 -4.80 -0.27 -15.84
N ASP A 200 -5.68 -0.83 -15.02
CA ASP A 200 -5.29 -1.64 -13.87
C ASP A 200 -4.53 -2.90 -14.31
N LYS A 201 -4.96 -3.53 -15.41
CA LYS A 201 -4.21 -4.64 -16.04
C LYS A 201 -2.84 -4.19 -16.53
N GLN A 202 -2.75 -3.03 -17.20
CA GLN A 202 -1.46 -2.50 -17.66
C GLN A 202 -0.52 -2.19 -16.49
N ILE A 203 -1.03 -1.60 -15.42
CA ILE A 203 -0.28 -1.31 -14.19
C ILE A 203 0.21 -2.62 -13.55
N ALA A 204 -0.64 -3.66 -13.49
CA ALA A 204 -0.24 -4.96 -12.97
C ALA A 204 0.90 -5.59 -13.79
N ILE A 205 0.82 -5.52 -15.12
CA ILE A 205 1.88 -6.00 -16.03
C ILE A 205 3.17 -5.20 -15.84
N GLN A 206 3.08 -3.87 -15.73
CA GLN A 206 4.25 -3.02 -15.49
C GLN A 206 4.92 -3.34 -14.14
N LYS A 207 4.13 -3.54 -13.08
CA LYS A 207 4.65 -3.95 -11.76
C LYS A 207 5.39 -5.28 -11.84
N LEU A 208 4.82 -6.29 -12.49
CA LEU A 208 5.47 -7.58 -12.73
C LEU A 208 6.78 -7.45 -13.49
N ASN A 209 6.83 -6.59 -14.51
CA ASN A 209 8.05 -6.34 -15.29
C ASN A 209 9.13 -5.66 -14.44
N ILE A 210 8.77 -4.68 -13.60
CA ILE A 210 9.68 -4.02 -12.67
C ILE A 210 10.21 -5.02 -11.64
N GLU A 211 9.35 -5.86 -11.07
CA GLU A 211 9.74 -6.90 -10.11
C GLU A 211 10.70 -7.93 -10.73
N LYS A 212 10.46 -8.31 -11.99
CA LYS A 212 11.35 -9.20 -12.74
C LYS A 212 12.71 -8.55 -13.00
N GLN A 213 12.74 -7.28 -13.41
CA GLN A 213 13.98 -6.54 -13.64
C GLN A 213 14.78 -6.36 -12.35
N THR A 214 14.12 -5.95 -11.27
CA THR A 214 14.77 -5.79 -9.96
C THR A 214 15.33 -7.09 -9.42
N SER A 215 14.64 -8.22 -9.62
CA SER A 215 15.15 -9.55 -9.28
C SER A 215 16.37 -9.94 -10.11
N ALA A 216 16.37 -9.66 -11.42
CA ALA A 216 17.52 -9.91 -12.29
C ALA A 216 18.74 -9.05 -11.89
N LEU A 217 18.52 -7.79 -11.53
CA LEU A 217 19.57 -6.90 -11.03
C LEU A 217 20.17 -7.40 -9.71
N LYS A 218 19.34 -7.83 -8.76
CA LYS A 218 19.82 -8.45 -7.50
C LYS A 218 20.68 -9.67 -7.78
N ARG A 219 20.25 -10.56 -8.69
CA ARG A 219 21.02 -11.73 -9.11
C ARG A 219 22.38 -11.34 -9.71
N ASN A 220 22.39 -10.37 -10.62
CA ASN A 220 23.63 -9.91 -11.25
C ASN A 220 24.59 -9.28 -10.24
N ASN A 221 24.09 -8.50 -9.28
CA ASN A 221 24.91 -7.95 -8.20
C ASN A 221 25.51 -9.04 -7.31
N ILE A 222 24.75 -10.09 -6.97
CA ILE A 222 25.26 -11.24 -6.21
C ILE A 222 26.37 -11.96 -7.00
N LEU A 223 26.15 -12.21 -8.30
CA LEU A 223 27.17 -12.83 -9.16
C LEU A 223 28.43 -11.97 -9.26
N PHE A 224 28.29 -10.65 -9.38
CA PHE A 224 29.41 -9.72 -9.42
C PHE A 224 30.21 -9.71 -8.11
N ILE A 225 29.54 -9.68 -6.96
CA ILE A 225 30.19 -9.75 -5.65
C ILE A 225 30.92 -11.10 -5.49
N ALA A 226 30.28 -12.22 -5.86
CA ALA A 226 30.90 -13.54 -5.81
C ALA A 226 32.17 -13.62 -6.69
N PHE A 227 32.12 -13.04 -7.90
CA PHE A 227 33.27 -12.92 -8.77
C PHE A 227 34.43 -12.13 -8.12
N LEU A 228 34.14 -10.98 -7.51
CA LEU A 228 35.16 -10.19 -6.80
C LEU A 228 35.78 -10.95 -5.63
N VAL A 229 34.98 -11.70 -4.86
CA VAL A 229 35.48 -12.54 -3.76
C VAL A 229 36.43 -13.62 -4.28
N ILE A 230 36.07 -14.32 -5.36
CA ILE A 230 36.93 -15.32 -6.00
C ILE A 230 38.23 -14.69 -6.51
N LEU A 231 38.15 -13.51 -7.13
CA LEU A 231 39.32 -12.78 -7.61
C LEU A 231 40.29 -12.45 -6.47
N VAL A 232 39.77 -11.96 -5.33
CA VAL A 232 40.58 -11.67 -4.14
C VAL A 232 41.23 -12.93 -3.58
N LEU A 233 40.52 -14.07 -3.53
CA LEU A 233 41.08 -15.35 -3.10
C LEU A 233 42.21 -15.82 -4.03
N ILE A 234 42.04 -15.68 -5.35
CA ILE A 234 43.08 -16.02 -6.34
C ILE A 234 44.31 -15.13 -6.14
N VAL A 235 44.13 -13.81 -6.02
CA VAL A 235 45.25 -12.88 -5.79
C VAL A 235 45.98 -13.22 -4.49
N THR A 236 45.24 -13.47 -3.40
CA THR A 236 45.81 -13.85 -2.10
C THR A 236 46.60 -15.16 -2.22
N PHE A 237 46.05 -16.16 -2.90
CA PHE A 237 46.71 -17.44 -3.15
C PHE A 237 47.99 -17.26 -3.97
N LEU A 238 47.95 -16.46 -5.04
CA LEU A 238 49.12 -16.18 -5.89
C LEU A 238 50.22 -15.44 -5.10
N VAL A 239 49.87 -14.42 -4.32
CA VAL A 239 50.83 -13.70 -3.46
C VAL A 239 51.44 -14.65 -2.43
N ASN A 240 50.63 -15.49 -1.77
CA ASN A 240 51.13 -16.47 -0.82
C ASN A 240 52.09 -17.46 -1.50
N ARG A 241 51.76 -17.97 -2.69
CA ARG A 241 52.63 -18.87 -3.48
C ARG A 241 53.96 -18.19 -3.84
N ILE A 242 53.91 -16.94 -4.29
CA ILE A 242 55.12 -16.16 -4.61
C ILE A 242 55.97 -15.94 -3.35
N MET A 243 55.35 -15.58 -2.22
CA MET A 243 56.04 -15.41 -0.94
C MET A 243 56.67 -16.71 -0.44
N LEU A 244 55.94 -17.84 -0.53
CA LEU A 244 56.43 -19.16 -0.15
C LEU A 244 57.63 -19.57 -1.01
N ASN A 245 57.55 -19.38 -2.33
CA ASN A 245 58.67 -19.65 -3.24
C ASN A 245 59.89 -18.77 -2.94
N ARG A 246 59.69 -17.49 -2.60
CA ARG A 246 60.78 -16.61 -2.15
C ARG A 246 61.42 -17.09 -0.85
N LYS A 247 60.61 -17.50 0.14
CA LYS A 247 61.11 -18.08 1.40
C LYS A 247 61.89 -19.37 1.16
N LEU A 248 61.38 -20.26 0.31
CA LEU A 248 62.03 -21.53 -0.03
C LEU A 248 63.38 -21.32 -0.71
N ARG A 249 63.48 -20.36 -1.65
CA ARG A 249 64.76 -19.99 -2.30
C ARG A 249 65.80 -19.50 -1.29
N LYS A 250 65.40 -18.58 -0.40
CA LYS A 250 66.29 -18.11 0.68
C LYS A 250 66.75 -19.23 1.61
N ALA A 251 65.85 -20.17 1.93
CA ALA A 251 66.20 -21.33 2.74
C ALA A 251 67.22 -22.23 2.03
N HIS A 252 67.05 -22.49 0.73
CA HIS A 252 68.02 -23.23 -0.08
C HIS A 252 69.38 -22.52 -0.18
N GLU A 253 69.39 -21.19 -0.36
CA GLU A 253 70.64 -20.41 -0.37
C GLU A 253 71.38 -20.50 0.97
N LEU A 254 70.67 -20.31 2.09
CA LEU A 254 71.25 -20.44 3.43
C LEU A 254 71.76 -21.87 3.69
N GLN A 255 71.00 -22.88 3.28
CA GLN A 255 71.40 -24.28 3.38
C GLN A 255 72.67 -24.56 2.55
N LYS A 256 72.78 -23.96 1.37
CA LYS A 256 73.99 -24.07 0.53
C LYS A 256 75.19 -23.44 1.21
N GLN A 257 75.05 -22.24 1.78
CA GLN A 257 76.10 -21.57 2.55
C GLN A 257 76.55 -22.38 3.76
N GLN A 258 75.61 -22.97 4.51
CA GLN A 258 75.93 -23.85 5.63
C GLN A 258 76.68 -25.10 5.16
N THR A 259 76.28 -25.69 4.04
CA THR A 259 76.97 -26.86 3.45
C THR A 259 78.39 -26.51 3.02
N GLU A 260 78.59 -25.36 2.36
CA GLU A 260 79.93 -24.88 1.98
C GLU A 260 80.80 -24.58 3.21
N LEU A 261 80.25 -23.93 4.23
CA LEU A 261 80.96 -23.66 5.48
C LEU A 261 81.37 -24.96 6.20
N ILE A 262 80.47 -25.94 6.31
CA ILE A 262 80.76 -27.26 6.89
C ILE A 262 81.87 -27.95 6.10
N LYS A 263 81.88 -27.83 4.77
CA LYS A 263 82.94 -28.40 3.93
C LYS A 263 84.29 -27.75 4.23
N VAL A 264 84.36 -26.41 4.27
CA VAL A 264 85.60 -25.69 4.60
C VAL A 264 86.09 -26.06 6.00
N GLN A 265 85.21 -26.09 7.01
CA GLN A 265 85.57 -26.53 8.36
C GLN A 265 86.08 -27.96 8.39
N LYS A 266 85.49 -28.86 7.58
CA LYS A 266 85.95 -30.23 7.47
C LYS A 266 87.35 -30.32 6.84
N ASP A 267 87.59 -29.58 5.75
CA ASP A 267 88.90 -29.53 5.09
C ASP A 267 89.97 -28.96 6.04
N GLU A 268 89.65 -27.92 6.83
CA GLU A 268 90.52 -27.39 7.89
C GLU A 268 90.80 -28.43 8.99
N ILE A 269 89.78 -29.16 9.46
CA ILE A 269 89.95 -30.23 10.46
C ILE A 269 90.84 -31.35 9.90
N GLU A 270 90.65 -31.74 8.65
CA GLU A 270 91.50 -32.75 7.98
C GLU A 270 92.95 -32.26 7.89
N HIS A 271 93.17 -30.99 7.51
CA HIS A 271 94.50 -30.39 7.47
C HIS A 271 95.19 -30.38 8.85
N TYR A 272 94.49 -29.93 9.90
CA TYR A 272 95.03 -29.99 11.26
C TYR A 272 95.29 -31.42 11.74
N ALA A 273 94.43 -32.38 11.36
CA ALA A 273 94.64 -33.79 11.69
C ALA A 273 95.91 -34.34 11.03
N GLU A 274 96.19 -33.97 9.78
CA GLU A 274 97.44 -34.32 9.09
C GLU A 274 98.66 -33.65 9.72
N GLU A 275 98.58 -32.37 10.09
CA GLU A 275 99.67 -31.65 10.75
C GLU A 275 99.99 -32.25 12.13
N ILE A 276 98.96 -32.57 12.93
CA ILE A 276 99.11 -33.28 14.21
C ILE A 276 99.73 -34.67 13.99
N LYS A 277 99.32 -35.40 12.93
CA LYS A 277 99.91 -36.70 12.60
C LYS A 277 101.38 -36.58 12.21
N SER A 278 101.74 -35.61 11.37
CA SER A 278 103.12 -35.36 10.93
C SER A 278 104.03 -34.98 12.09
N THR A 279 103.57 -34.06 12.95
CA THR A 279 104.29 -33.67 14.17
C THR A 279 104.46 -34.86 15.12
N TYR A 280 103.43 -35.69 15.28
CA TYR A 280 103.53 -36.94 16.04
C TYR A 280 104.58 -37.91 15.46
N GLU A 281 104.63 -38.10 14.13
CA GLU A 281 105.65 -38.92 13.46
C GLU A 281 107.07 -38.35 13.63
N GLN A 282 107.24 -37.02 13.56
CA GLN A 282 108.52 -36.35 13.81
C GLN A 282 108.98 -36.54 15.26
N LEU A 283 108.07 -36.38 16.23
CA LEU A 283 108.33 -36.65 17.65
C LEU A 283 108.78 -38.10 17.85
N GLN A 284 108.14 -39.05 17.17
CA GLN A 284 108.53 -40.47 17.24
C GLN A 284 109.91 -40.72 16.62
N LYS A 285 110.24 -40.06 15.50
CA LYS A 285 111.59 -40.11 14.91
C LYS A 285 112.64 -39.49 15.82
N LEU A 286 112.33 -38.35 16.43
CA LEU A 286 113.21 -37.69 17.41
C LEU A 286 113.42 -38.58 18.63
N ASP A 287 112.36 -39.22 19.13
CA ASP A 287 112.45 -40.17 20.24
C ASP A 287 113.32 -41.38 19.86
N LYS A 288 113.13 -41.97 18.66
CA LYS A 288 114.02 -43.02 18.13
C LYS A 288 115.47 -42.55 17.97
N HIS A 289 115.69 -41.32 17.48
CA HIS A 289 117.04 -40.79 17.31
C HIS A 289 117.69 -40.52 18.67
N LYS A 290 116.94 -40.00 19.64
CA LYS A 290 117.38 -39.86 21.03
C LYS A 290 117.72 -41.22 21.63
N GLN A 291 116.89 -42.24 21.43
CA GLN A 291 117.19 -43.62 21.86
C GLN A 291 118.46 -44.16 21.18
N ALA A 292 118.61 -43.96 19.87
CA ALA A 292 119.79 -44.37 19.12
C ALA A 292 121.06 -43.63 19.56
N MET A 293 120.98 -42.32 19.80
CA MET A 293 122.09 -41.52 20.32
C MET A 293 122.41 -41.90 21.76
N THR A 294 121.40 -42.21 22.58
CA THR A 294 121.62 -42.76 23.93
C THR A 294 122.33 -44.12 23.84
N ASN A 295 121.90 -45.00 22.95
CA ASN A 295 122.54 -46.30 22.71
C ASN A 295 123.96 -46.16 22.14
N MET A 296 124.20 -45.19 21.26
CA MET A 296 125.50 -44.91 20.67
C MET A 296 126.43 -44.25 21.69
N ILE A 297 125.96 -43.31 22.52
CA ILE A 297 126.71 -42.79 23.66
C ILE A 297 127.02 -43.93 24.64
N VAL A 298 126.09 -44.85 24.90
CA VAL A 298 126.34 -46.05 25.71
C VAL A 298 127.39 -46.97 25.06
N HIS A 299 127.37 -47.13 23.73
CA HIS A 299 128.35 -47.92 22.97
C HIS A 299 129.74 -47.27 22.93
N ASP A 300 129.81 -45.98 22.64
CA ASP A 300 131.03 -45.18 22.52
C ASP A 300 131.57 -44.72 23.88
N LEU A 301 130.80 -44.83 24.96
CA LEU A 301 131.33 -44.85 26.32
C LEU A 301 131.86 -46.24 26.66
N LYS A 302 131.19 -47.32 26.23
CA LYS A 302 131.67 -48.70 26.43
C LYS A 302 133.01 -48.96 25.75
N SER A 303 133.29 -48.36 24.60
CA SER A 303 134.54 -48.61 23.87
C SER A 303 135.80 -48.09 24.59
N PRO A 304 135.88 -46.80 25.01
CA PRO A 304 136.97 -46.32 25.84
C PRO A 304 136.89 -46.89 27.26
N ILE A 305 135.72 -47.22 27.80
CA ILE A 305 135.62 -47.92 29.08
C ILE A 305 136.21 -49.34 28.98
N ASN A 306 136.01 -50.07 27.89
CA ASN A 306 136.66 -51.38 27.69
C ASN A 306 138.18 -51.24 27.48
N ASP A 307 138.63 -50.19 26.78
CA ASP A 307 140.05 -49.90 26.61
C ASP A 307 140.72 -49.36 27.90
N TYR A 308 139.96 -48.80 28.84
CA TYR A 308 140.43 -48.37 30.17
C TYR A 308 140.24 -49.44 31.27
N ILE A 309 139.28 -50.36 31.14
CA ILE A 309 138.96 -51.34 32.20
C ILE A 309 139.87 -52.56 32.18
N ASN A 310 140.49 -52.96 31.05
CA ASN A 310 141.41 -54.11 31.06
C ASN A 310 142.87 -53.76 30.75
N LYS A 311 143.26 -52.52 31.07
CA LYS A 311 144.64 -52.15 31.43
C LYS A 311 144.88 -52.16 32.95
N LEU A 312 143.99 -52.83 33.70
CA LEU A 312 144.09 -53.28 35.08
C LEU A 312 143.65 -54.76 35.14
#